data_AF-A0A5C6PMB3-F1
#
_entry.id   AF-A0A5C6PMB3-F1
#
_cell.length_a   1.000
_cell.length_b   1.000
_cell.length_c   1.000
_cell.angle_alpha   90.00
_cell.angle_beta   90.00
_cell.angle_gamma   90.00
#
_symmetry.space_group_name_H-M   'P 1'
#
loop_
_entity.id
_entity.type
_entity.pdbx_description
1 polymer ?
#
loop_
_entity_poly.entity_id
_entity_poly.type
_entity_poly.pdbx_seq_one_letter_code
_entity_poly.pdbx_strand_id
1 'polypeptide(L)'
;MPGREVGLGRRYSFLNRWSVLLGSISNKPVNANVAEVKTIVYHSSYLPFVDANIDDNSRDIAVLALTQPLTFNGHLADVLQETHVPIISDAVCNAPDYYDNQITTTMFCAGYEKGGIDACQGDSGFPFVAEDCLSKTSRYRLHGVVSWGTGCAMAKKPGVYTKVSRFLPWISTAMRSYHNLPGVHKLARP
;
A
#
# COMPACT_ATOMS: atom_id res chain seq x y z
N MET A 1 14.51 -23.05 -25.35
CA MET A 1 15.23 -23.03 -24.06
C MET A 1 14.62 -21.90 -23.23
N PRO A 2 13.72 -22.16 -22.28
CA PRO A 2 13.12 -21.08 -21.49
C PRO A 2 14.10 -20.67 -20.37
N GLY A 3 14.41 -19.37 -20.34
CA GLY A 3 15.31 -18.76 -19.37
C GLY A 3 14.79 -18.87 -17.93
N ARG A 4 15.72 -19.09 -17.00
CA ARG A 4 15.48 -19.08 -15.55
C ARG A 4 15.01 -17.68 -15.11
N GLU A 5 13.77 -17.56 -14.65
CA GLU A 5 13.36 -16.48 -13.75
C GLU A 5 14.12 -16.64 -12.42
N VAL A 6 15.06 -15.74 -12.16
CA VAL A 6 15.75 -15.61 -10.87
C VAL A 6 15.36 -14.24 -10.29
N GLY A 7 14.82 -14.22 -9.07
CA GLY A 7 14.71 -13.00 -8.26
C GLY A 7 13.28 -12.68 -7.81
N LEU A 8 13.04 -12.74 -6.49
CA LEU A 8 11.84 -12.35 -5.71
C LEU A 8 10.44 -12.92 -6.06
N GLY A 9 10.07 -13.07 -7.33
CA GLY A 9 8.72 -13.52 -7.74
C GLY A 9 8.32 -14.89 -7.16
N ARG A 10 9.29 -15.79 -6.96
CA ARG A 10 9.04 -17.13 -6.37
C ARG A 10 8.80 -17.14 -4.86
N ARG A 11 9.17 -16.10 -4.11
CA ARG A 11 8.99 -16.09 -2.64
C ARG A 11 7.55 -15.72 -2.26
N TYR A 12 6.89 -14.88 -3.05
CA TYR A 12 5.54 -14.39 -2.78
C TYR A 12 4.47 -15.00 -3.71
N SER A 13 4.85 -15.90 -4.61
CA SER A 13 3.95 -16.59 -5.57
C SER A 13 3.05 -17.68 -4.97
N PHE A 14 3.21 -18.01 -3.69
CA PHE A 14 2.52 -19.11 -3.04
C PHE A 14 1.43 -18.58 -2.12
N LEU A 15 0.18 -18.58 -2.60
CA LEU A 15 -0.97 -18.06 -1.87
C LEU A 15 -1.21 -18.75 -0.52
N ASN A 16 -0.88 -20.04 -0.40
CA ASN A 16 -1.01 -20.81 0.83
C ASN A 16 -0.11 -20.35 1.99
N ARG A 17 0.76 -19.35 1.76
CA ARG A 17 1.58 -18.71 2.80
C ARG A 17 1.06 -17.34 3.22
N TRP A 18 -0.03 -16.88 2.61
CA TRP A 18 -0.64 -15.59 2.90
C TRP A 18 -1.92 -15.77 3.70
N SER A 19 -2.06 -14.95 4.73
CA SER A 19 -3.28 -14.83 5.52
C SER A 19 -3.48 -13.37 5.90
N VAL A 20 -4.74 -12.97 6.07
CA VAL A 20 -5.11 -11.62 6.48
C VAL A 20 -5.72 -11.73 7.87
N LEU A 21 -5.05 -11.13 8.86
CA LEU A 21 -5.57 -10.99 10.21
C LEU A 21 -6.57 -9.82 10.24
N LEU A 22 -7.74 -10.06 10.82
CA LEU A 22 -8.87 -9.14 10.80
C LEU A 22 -9.45 -8.94 12.20
N GLY A 23 -10.09 -7.79 12.41
CA GLY A 23 -10.81 -7.49 13.66
C GLY A 23 -9.92 -7.49 14.90
N SER A 24 -8.60 -7.35 14.72
CA SER A 24 -7.63 -7.27 15.81
C SER A 24 -6.72 -6.08 15.60
N ILE A 25 -6.44 -5.43 16.72
CA ILE A 25 -5.46 -4.36 16.94
C ILE A 25 -4.16 -4.88 17.53
N SER A 26 -4.21 -6.07 18.13
CA SER A 26 -3.05 -6.73 18.68
C SER A 26 -2.37 -7.49 17.55
N ASN A 27 -1.04 -7.45 17.53
CA ASN A 27 -0.24 -8.29 16.64
C ASN A 27 -0.24 -9.77 17.07
N LYS A 28 -0.78 -10.10 18.25
CA LYS A 28 -0.96 -11.46 18.79
C LYS A 28 -2.33 -11.60 19.48
N PRO A 29 -3.44 -11.61 18.73
CA PRO A 29 -4.75 -11.80 19.34
C PRO A 29 -4.91 -13.24 19.83
N VAL A 30 -5.55 -13.38 20.99
CA VAL A 30 -5.87 -14.69 21.59
C VAL A 30 -6.88 -15.47 20.73
N ASN A 31 -7.72 -14.75 19.97
CA ASN A 31 -8.65 -15.30 18.97
C ASN A 31 -8.59 -14.45 17.68
N ALA A 32 -7.63 -14.75 16.81
CA ALA A 32 -7.49 -14.13 15.51
C ALA A 32 -8.63 -14.50 14.56
N ASN A 33 -9.36 -13.52 14.01
CA ASN A 33 -10.13 -13.77 12.79
C ASN A 33 -9.15 -13.76 11.61
N VAL A 34 -8.86 -14.93 11.05
CA VAL A 34 -7.92 -15.08 9.93
C VAL A 34 -8.69 -15.39 8.67
N ALA A 35 -8.50 -14.59 7.63
CA ALA A 35 -9.02 -14.86 6.29
C ALA A 35 -7.90 -15.34 5.36
N GLU A 36 -8.21 -16.33 4.53
CA GLU A 36 -7.30 -16.83 3.51
C GLU A 36 -7.35 -15.98 2.25
N VAL A 37 -6.22 -15.86 1.57
CA VAL A 37 -6.09 -15.10 0.33
C VAL A 37 -6.35 -16.02 -0.87
N LYS A 38 -7.38 -15.69 -1.66
CA LYS A 38 -7.71 -16.38 -2.92
C LYS A 38 -6.90 -15.86 -4.10
N THR A 39 -6.71 -14.54 -4.17
CA THR A 39 -6.11 -13.87 -5.32
C THR A 39 -5.26 -12.69 -4.89
N ILE A 40 -4.10 -12.53 -5.51
CA ILE A 40 -3.28 -11.32 -5.41
C ILE A 40 -3.08 -10.77 -6.82
N VAL A 41 -3.42 -9.51 -7.05
CA VAL A 41 -3.16 -8.81 -8.31
C VAL A 41 -2.24 -7.64 -8.04
N TYR A 42 -1.02 -7.66 -8.56
CA TYR A 42 -0.07 -6.56 -8.40
C TYR A 42 0.11 -5.79 -9.71
N HIS A 43 0.52 -4.52 -9.60
CA HIS A 43 0.75 -3.69 -10.77
C HIS A 43 1.98 -4.19 -11.54
N SER A 44 1.82 -4.56 -12.81
CA SER A 44 2.89 -5.23 -13.58
C SER A 44 4.11 -4.35 -13.87
N SER A 45 3.97 -3.03 -13.79
CA SER A 45 5.05 -2.05 -13.96
C SER A 45 5.72 -1.62 -12.65
N TYR A 46 5.53 -2.36 -11.55
CA TYR A 46 6.35 -2.19 -10.35
C TYR A 46 7.72 -2.84 -10.60
N LEU A 47 8.73 -2.00 -10.89
CA LEU A 47 10.04 -2.43 -11.37
C LEU A 47 10.85 -3.26 -10.34
N PRO A 48 10.73 -3.04 -9.02
CA PRO A 48 11.42 -3.89 -8.03
C PRO A 48 11.04 -5.38 -8.07
N PHE A 49 9.92 -5.77 -8.69
CA PHE A 49 9.61 -7.18 -8.97
C PHE A 49 10.38 -7.77 -10.16
N VAL A 50 10.93 -6.92 -11.03
CA VAL A 50 11.77 -7.33 -12.16
C VAL A 50 13.24 -7.35 -11.73
N ASP A 51 13.69 -6.28 -11.08
CA ASP A 51 15.04 -6.17 -10.51
C ASP A 51 14.96 -5.38 -9.21
N ALA A 52 15.32 -6.04 -8.11
CA ALA A 52 15.27 -5.48 -6.76
C ALA A 52 16.28 -4.34 -6.53
N ASN A 53 17.22 -4.11 -7.46
CA ASN A 53 18.17 -3.00 -7.39
C ASN A 53 17.67 -1.73 -8.09
N ILE A 54 16.45 -1.74 -8.64
CA ILE A 54 15.84 -0.55 -9.23
C ILE A 54 15.21 0.31 -8.14
N ASP A 55 15.63 1.58 -8.05
CA ASP A 55 15.15 2.54 -7.06
C ASP A 55 13.80 3.20 -7.43
N ASP A 56 13.24 2.92 -8.61
CA ASP A 56 11.90 3.39 -9.00
C ASP A 56 10.81 2.56 -8.32
N ASN A 57 10.37 3.04 -7.17
CA ASN A 57 9.26 2.47 -6.39
C ASN A 57 7.87 2.87 -6.91
N SER A 58 7.76 3.40 -8.13
CA SER A 58 6.46 3.80 -8.68
C SER A 58 5.53 2.61 -8.84
N ARG A 59 4.23 2.87 -8.67
CA ARG A 59 3.17 1.86 -8.82
C ARG A 59 3.30 0.69 -7.83
N ASP A 60 3.82 0.97 -6.65
CA ASP A 60 3.75 0.07 -5.50
C ASP A 60 2.29 -0.05 -5.02
N ILE A 61 1.53 -0.94 -5.67
CA ILE A 61 0.13 -1.20 -5.38
C ILE A 61 -0.25 -2.63 -5.77
N ALA A 62 -1.08 -3.25 -4.93
CA ALA A 62 -1.70 -4.54 -5.17
C ALA A 62 -3.13 -4.59 -4.63
N VAL A 63 -3.94 -5.50 -5.17
CA VAL A 63 -5.28 -5.83 -4.67
C VAL A 63 -5.29 -7.29 -4.25
N LEU A 64 -5.88 -7.57 -3.09
CA LEU A 64 -6.08 -8.92 -2.58
C LEU A 64 -7.57 -9.25 -2.57
N ALA A 65 -7.92 -10.47 -2.99
CA ALA A 65 -9.24 -11.04 -2.81
C ALA A 65 -9.19 -12.18 -1.80
N LEU A 66 -10.11 -12.18 -0.84
CA LEU A 66 -10.23 -13.23 0.17
C LEU A 66 -11.01 -14.43 -0.39
N THR A 67 -10.83 -15.60 0.22
CA THR A 67 -11.60 -16.80 -0.13
C THR A 67 -13.08 -16.67 0.24
N GLN A 68 -13.39 -15.90 1.28
CA GLN A 68 -14.75 -15.64 1.75
C GLN A 68 -14.95 -14.14 2.03
N PRO A 69 -16.16 -13.58 1.77
CA PRO A 69 -16.48 -12.21 2.17
C PRO A 69 -16.42 -12.03 3.69
N LEU A 70 -16.02 -10.84 4.12
CA LEU A 70 -16.04 -10.49 5.55
C LEU A 70 -17.42 -9.99 5.96
N THR A 71 -17.80 -10.34 7.19
CA THR A 71 -18.95 -9.74 7.86
C THR A 71 -18.45 -8.56 8.70
N PHE A 72 -19.11 -7.40 8.57
CA PHE A 72 -18.76 -6.22 9.36
C PHE A 72 -19.59 -6.20 10.63
N ASN A 73 -18.99 -6.64 11.72
CA ASN A 73 -19.61 -6.80 13.02
C ASN A 73 -19.13 -5.73 14.02
N GLY A 74 -19.17 -4.45 13.61
CA GLY A 74 -19.27 -3.22 14.43
C GLY A 74 -18.29 -2.97 15.58
N HIS A 75 -17.45 -3.92 15.96
CA HIS A 75 -16.54 -3.83 17.09
C HIS A 75 -15.26 -3.15 16.61
N LEU A 76 -15.17 -1.86 16.92
CA LEU A 76 -13.93 -1.10 16.83
C LEU A 76 -12.98 -1.64 17.89
N ALA A 77 -11.69 -1.60 17.58
CA ALA A 77 -10.66 -2.20 18.41
C ALA A 77 -9.77 -1.10 19.01
N ASP A 78 -9.45 -1.21 20.29
CA ASP A 78 -8.77 -0.23 21.16
C ASP A 78 -7.29 0.18 20.96
N VAL A 79 -6.41 -0.48 20.17
CA VAL A 79 -4.95 -0.15 20.10
C VAL A 79 -4.33 -0.43 18.72
N LEU A 80 -4.82 0.26 17.69
CA LEU A 80 -4.03 0.55 16.48
C LEU A 80 -3.25 1.84 16.77
N GLN A 81 -2.01 1.96 16.28
CA GLN A 81 -1.35 3.27 16.29
C GLN A 81 -1.89 4.09 15.12
N GLU A 82 -2.46 5.24 15.41
CA GLU A 82 -2.83 6.23 14.41
C GLU A 82 -1.97 7.48 14.58
N THR A 83 -1.74 8.18 13.47
CA THR A 83 -1.05 9.45 13.53
C THR A 83 -1.51 10.38 12.43
N HIS A 84 -1.43 11.68 12.69
CA HIS A 84 -1.77 12.72 11.74
C HIS A 84 -0.50 13.30 11.15
N VAL A 85 -0.43 13.33 9.82
CA VAL A 85 0.65 13.94 9.07
C VAL A 85 0.09 14.76 7.91
N PRO A 86 0.63 15.96 7.64
CA PRO A 86 0.16 16.78 6.53
C PRO A 86 0.72 16.26 5.20
N ILE A 87 -0.05 16.41 4.13
CA ILE A 87 0.45 16.19 2.76
C ILE A 87 1.43 17.30 2.41
N ILE A 88 2.59 16.92 1.89
CA ILE A 88 3.63 17.83 1.38
C ILE A 88 3.49 17.93 -0.13
N SER A 89 3.67 19.14 -0.67
CA SER A 89 3.58 19.36 -2.12
C SER A 89 4.72 18.65 -2.86
N ASP A 90 4.44 18.18 -4.08
CA ASP A 90 5.44 17.51 -4.92
C ASP A 90 6.69 18.40 -5.14
N ALA A 91 6.53 19.73 -5.20
CA ALA A 91 7.63 20.68 -5.34
C ALA A 91 8.56 20.73 -4.13
N VAL A 92 8.01 20.72 -2.91
CA VAL A 92 8.81 20.66 -1.68
C VAL A 92 9.46 19.29 -1.55
N CYS A 93 8.69 18.22 -1.78
CA CYS A 93 9.21 16.88 -1.58
C CYS A 93 10.31 16.49 -2.60
N ASN A 94 10.29 17.08 -3.80
CA ASN A 94 11.34 16.91 -4.80
C ASN A 94 12.49 17.93 -4.69
N ALA A 95 12.50 18.80 -3.67
CA ALA A 95 13.64 19.68 -3.44
C ALA A 95 14.93 18.88 -3.14
N PRO A 96 16.12 19.43 -3.44
CA PRO A 96 17.39 18.70 -3.28
C PRO A 96 17.67 18.21 -1.84
N ASP A 97 17.15 18.91 -0.84
CA ASP A 97 17.29 18.55 0.58
C ASP A 97 16.26 17.49 1.05
N TYR A 98 15.25 17.21 0.23
CA TYR A 98 14.25 16.17 0.42
C TYR A 98 14.60 14.94 -0.43
N TYR A 99 13.82 14.62 -1.45
CA TYR A 99 14.03 13.42 -2.27
C TYR A 99 14.61 13.71 -3.65
N ASP A 100 15.02 14.95 -3.94
CA ASP A 100 15.78 15.30 -5.15
C ASP A 100 15.23 14.66 -6.42
N ASN A 101 14.00 15.03 -6.78
CA ASN A 101 13.28 14.55 -7.97
C ASN A 101 12.94 13.04 -8.03
N GLN A 102 13.09 12.28 -6.94
CA GLN A 102 12.68 10.86 -6.91
C GLN A 102 11.15 10.65 -6.79
N ILE A 103 10.39 11.67 -6.39
CA ILE A 103 8.93 11.54 -6.19
C ILE A 103 8.20 11.70 -7.53
N THR A 104 7.60 10.61 -7.99
CA THR A 104 6.90 10.56 -9.27
C THR A 104 5.43 11.00 -9.16
N THR A 105 4.78 11.21 -10.31
CA THR A 105 3.37 11.63 -10.37
C THR A 105 2.37 10.62 -9.78
N THR A 106 2.81 9.38 -9.56
CA THR A 106 2.05 8.30 -8.91
C THR A 106 2.27 8.21 -7.41
N MET A 107 3.11 9.08 -6.84
CA MET A 107 3.43 9.15 -5.42
C MET A 107 3.00 10.50 -4.84
N PHE A 108 3.00 10.59 -3.52
CA PHE A 108 3.03 11.86 -2.77
C PHE A 108 3.74 11.64 -1.44
N CYS A 109 4.13 12.75 -0.80
CA CYS A 109 4.74 12.72 0.52
C CYS A 109 3.78 13.21 1.58
N ALA A 110 3.89 12.67 2.78
CA ALA A 110 3.24 13.22 3.95
C ALA A 110 4.13 13.09 5.19
N GLY A 111 4.17 14.14 6.01
CA GLY A 111 5.03 14.19 7.17
C GLY A 111 5.33 15.63 7.59
N TYR A 112 6.10 15.78 8.66
CA TYR A 112 6.57 17.07 9.12
C TYR A 112 8.01 17.30 8.67
N GLU A 113 8.35 18.54 8.31
CA GLU A 113 9.72 18.90 7.91
C GLU A 113 10.75 18.54 8.99
N LYS A 114 10.40 18.69 10.28
CA LYS A 114 11.27 18.35 11.41
C LYS A 114 11.41 16.84 11.64
N GLY A 115 10.63 16.00 10.95
CA GLY A 115 10.51 14.58 11.24
C GLY A 115 9.68 14.31 12.51
N GLY A 116 10.04 13.26 13.25
CA GLY A 116 9.40 12.84 14.50
C GLY A 116 8.22 11.89 14.32
N ILE A 117 7.30 12.21 13.42
CA ILE A 117 6.12 11.39 13.12
C ILE A 117 6.19 10.89 11.68
N ASP A 118 6.18 9.58 11.49
CA ASP A 118 6.30 8.94 10.19
C ASP A 118 5.80 7.49 10.21
N ALA A 119 5.42 6.97 9.04
CA ALA A 119 5.25 5.53 8.85
C ALA A 119 6.65 4.87 8.77
N CYS A 120 6.78 3.63 9.22
CA CYS A 120 8.08 2.97 9.28
C CYS A 120 8.02 1.52 8.76
N GLN A 121 9.11 0.79 8.95
CA GLN A 121 9.21 -0.62 8.59
C GLN A 121 8.10 -1.43 9.26
N GLY A 122 7.32 -2.14 8.45
CA GLY A 122 6.17 -2.91 8.91
C GLY A 122 4.83 -2.28 8.57
N ASP A 123 4.80 -0.98 8.24
CA ASP A 123 3.57 -0.27 7.88
C ASP A 123 3.31 -0.26 6.35
N SER A 124 4.22 -0.80 5.53
CA SER A 124 4.03 -0.87 4.08
C SER A 124 2.69 -1.54 3.73
N GLY A 125 1.88 -0.88 2.91
CA GLY A 125 0.51 -1.31 2.61
C GLY A 125 -0.57 -0.70 3.52
N PHE A 126 -0.21 0.00 4.60
CA PHE A 126 -1.18 0.61 5.52
C PHE A 126 -1.88 1.82 4.87
N PRO A 127 -3.11 2.11 5.29
CA PRO A 127 -3.92 3.14 4.66
C PRO A 127 -3.53 4.55 5.14
N PHE A 128 -3.32 5.47 4.20
CA PHE A 128 -3.36 6.91 4.46
C PHE A 128 -4.77 7.40 4.11
N VAL A 129 -5.52 7.83 5.13
CA VAL A 129 -6.91 8.28 4.98
C VAL A 129 -7.06 9.76 5.33
N ALA A 130 -8.00 10.42 4.67
CA ALA A 130 -8.46 11.76 5.04
C ALA A 130 -9.98 11.80 5.08
N GLU A 131 -10.51 12.60 5.99
CA GLU A 131 -11.94 12.83 6.17
C GLU A 131 -12.40 13.99 5.27
N ASP A 132 -13.52 13.81 4.56
CA ASP A 132 -14.20 14.88 3.83
C ASP A 132 -15.72 14.81 3.93
N CYS A 133 -16.36 15.93 3.62
CA CYS A 133 -17.82 16.09 3.56
C CYS A 133 -18.36 16.25 2.13
N LEU A 134 -17.59 15.88 1.09
CA LEU A 134 -17.97 16.09 -0.32
C LEU A 134 -19.29 15.37 -0.68
N SER A 135 -19.62 14.29 0.05
CA SER A 135 -20.83 13.50 -0.15
C SER A 135 -22.02 13.93 0.73
N LYS A 136 -22.01 15.16 1.26
CA LYS A 136 -22.97 15.68 2.25
C LYS A 136 -22.99 14.93 3.59
N THR A 137 -22.11 13.94 3.75
CA THR A 137 -21.90 13.14 4.94
C THR A 137 -20.39 13.00 5.12
N SER A 138 -19.94 12.98 6.37
CA SER A 138 -18.52 12.79 6.66
C SER A 138 -18.09 11.37 6.28
N ARG A 139 -16.97 11.27 5.56
CA ARG A 139 -16.40 10.00 5.10
C ARG A 139 -14.89 10.06 5.10
N TYR A 140 -14.27 8.98 5.59
CA TYR A 140 -12.85 8.71 5.33
C TYR A 140 -12.68 8.14 3.93
N ARG A 141 -11.72 8.68 3.19
CA ARG A 141 -11.29 8.16 1.89
C ARG A 141 -9.84 7.71 1.94
N LEU A 142 -9.53 6.63 1.24
CA LEU A 142 -8.16 6.17 1.05
C LEU A 142 -7.47 7.06 0.01
N HIS A 143 -6.58 7.94 0.47
CA HIS A 143 -5.80 8.82 -0.39
C HIS A 143 -4.45 8.20 -0.78
N GLY A 144 -3.87 7.39 0.12
CA GLY A 144 -2.57 6.77 -0.10
C GLY A 144 -2.43 5.38 0.49
N VAL A 145 -1.39 4.69 0.03
CA VAL A 145 -0.89 3.44 0.61
C VAL A 145 0.57 3.70 0.99
N VAL A 146 0.95 3.40 2.23
CA VAL A 146 2.34 3.52 2.69
C VAL A 146 3.24 2.68 1.79
N SER A 147 4.29 3.27 1.23
CA SER A 147 5.17 2.61 0.28
C SER A 147 6.62 2.57 0.78
N TRP A 148 7.28 3.73 0.88
CA TRP A 148 8.71 3.80 1.23
C TRP A 148 9.08 5.13 1.90
N GLY A 149 10.32 5.24 2.37
CA GLY A 149 10.91 6.46 2.92
C GLY A 149 12.40 6.27 3.22
N THR A 150 13.14 7.36 3.38
CA THR A 150 14.56 7.30 3.78
C THR A 150 14.68 7.34 5.30
N GLY A 151 14.99 6.20 5.91
CA GLY A 151 14.92 6.05 7.36
C GLY A 151 13.46 6.14 7.84
N CYS A 152 13.26 6.49 9.11
CA CYS A 152 11.94 6.77 9.66
C CYS A 152 12.00 8.04 10.52
N ALA A 153 11.01 8.91 10.38
CA ALA A 153 10.84 10.10 11.21
C ALA A 153 12.04 11.07 11.18
N MET A 154 12.81 11.08 10.09
CA MET A 154 13.94 11.98 9.91
C MET A 154 13.49 13.34 9.36
N ALA A 155 14.21 14.40 9.75
CA ALA A 155 13.97 15.73 9.19
C ALA A 155 14.16 15.72 7.67
N LYS A 156 13.23 16.36 6.96
CA LYS A 156 13.18 16.47 5.49
C LYS A 156 13.11 15.13 4.73
N LYS A 157 12.85 14.02 5.42
CA LYS A 157 12.60 12.69 4.83
C LYS A 157 11.22 12.19 5.24
N PRO A 158 10.14 12.82 4.75
CA PRO A 158 8.77 12.39 5.06
C PRO A 158 8.46 11.03 4.40
N GLY A 159 7.52 10.28 4.95
CA GLY A 159 7.03 9.06 4.31
C GLY A 159 6.47 9.32 2.90
N VAL A 160 6.68 8.34 2.01
CA VAL A 160 6.22 8.36 0.62
C VAL A 160 5.12 7.32 0.43
N TYR A 161 4.03 7.78 -0.19
CA TYR A 161 2.79 7.04 -0.33
C TYR A 161 2.42 6.90 -1.80
N THR A 162 1.89 5.75 -2.18
CA THR A 162 1.29 5.56 -3.51
C THR A 162 -0.02 6.35 -3.59
N LYS A 163 -0.15 7.24 -4.60
CA LYS A 163 -1.30 8.14 -4.81
C LYS A 163 -2.49 7.35 -5.38
N VAL A 164 -3.39 6.88 -4.53
CA VAL A 164 -4.51 5.96 -4.89
C VAL A 164 -5.40 6.51 -6.01
N SER A 165 -5.61 7.82 -6.05
CA SER A 165 -6.41 8.48 -7.11
C SER A 165 -5.87 8.21 -8.52
N ARG A 166 -4.57 7.96 -8.68
CA ARG A 166 -3.95 7.61 -9.98
C ARG A 166 -4.25 6.18 -10.43
N PHE A 167 -4.71 5.32 -9.53
CA PHE A 167 -4.90 3.89 -9.77
C PHE A 167 -6.37 3.46 -9.75
N LEU A 168 -7.33 4.37 -9.56
CA LEU A 168 -8.77 4.01 -9.52
C LEU A 168 -9.24 3.18 -10.74
N PRO A 169 -8.88 3.52 -12.00
CA PRO A 169 -9.24 2.69 -13.14
C PRO A 169 -8.60 1.30 -13.09
N TRP A 170 -7.33 1.22 -12.67
CA TRP A 170 -6.59 -0.04 -12.55
C TRP A 170 -7.21 -0.94 -11.46
N ILE A 171 -7.53 -0.38 -10.28
CA ILE A 171 -8.21 -1.11 -9.19
C ILE A 171 -9.54 -1.67 -9.69
N SER A 172 -10.34 -0.83 -10.35
CA SER A 172 -11.65 -1.21 -10.88
C SER A 172 -11.55 -2.37 -11.89
N THR A 173 -10.55 -2.32 -12.78
CA THR A 173 -10.27 -3.40 -13.73
C THR A 173 -9.75 -4.66 -13.03
N ALA A 174 -8.84 -4.54 -12.07
CA ALA A 174 -8.33 -5.68 -11.29
C ALA A 174 -9.47 -6.43 -10.60
N MET A 175 -10.36 -5.70 -9.92
CA MET A 175 -11.52 -6.28 -9.25
C MET A 175 -12.44 -7.02 -10.23
N ARG A 176 -12.78 -6.40 -11.36
CA ARG A 176 -13.66 -7.03 -12.37
C ARG A 176 -13.03 -8.26 -13.04
N SER A 177 -11.78 -8.15 -13.47
CA SER A 177 -11.12 -9.18 -14.27
C SER A 177 -10.70 -10.40 -13.44
N TYR A 178 -10.42 -10.24 -12.15
CA TYR A 178 -9.81 -11.29 -11.32
C TYR A 178 -10.65 -11.77 -10.13
N HIS A 179 -11.87 -11.26 -9.91
CA HIS A 179 -12.74 -11.66 -8.78
C HIS A 179 -12.93 -13.19 -8.62
N ASN A 180 -12.94 -13.93 -9.73
CA ASN A 180 -13.14 -15.38 -9.76
C ASN A 180 -11.90 -16.18 -10.14
N LEU A 181 -10.72 -15.56 -10.23
CA LEU A 181 -9.49 -16.21 -10.65
C LEU A 181 -8.53 -16.36 -9.46
N PRO A 182 -8.40 -17.56 -8.85
CA PRO A 182 -7.39 -17.82 -7.85
C PRO A 182 -5.98 -17.64 -8.43
N GLY A 183 -5.01 -17.32 -7.58
CA GLY A 183 -3.60 -17.21 -7.97
C GLY A 183 -3.02 -15.82 -7.79
N VAL A 184 -1.74 -15.71 -8.13
CA VAL A 184 -1.00 -14.44 -8.17
C VAL A 184 -0.93 -13.98 -9.62
N HIS A 185 -1.44 -12.78 -9.89
CA HIS A 185 -1.55 -12.20 -11.23
C HIS A 185 -0.89 -10.84 -11.28
N LYS A 186 -0.45 -10.47 -12.49
CA LYS A 186 0.06 -9.13 -12.79
C LYS A 186 -0.89 -8.43 -13.74
N LEU A 187 -1.24 -7.18 -13.45
CA LEU A 187 -2.09 -6.36 -14.31
C LEU A 187 -1.35 -5.07 -14.68
N ALA A 188 -1.24 -4.83 -15.98
CA ALA A 188 -0.72 -3.57 -16.51
C ALA A 188 -1.77 -2.46 -16.39
N ARG A 189 -1.37 -1.22 -16.70
CA ARG A 189 -2.32 -0.12 -16.82
C ARG A 189 -3.41 -0.49 -17.86
N PRO A 190 -4.70 -0.34 -17.54
CA PRO A 190 -5.76 -0.49 -18.52
C PRO A 190 -5.66 0.58 -19.63
#